data_AF-D1PZ98-F1
#
_entry.id   AF-D1PZ98-F1
#
_cell.length_a   1.000
_cell.length_b   1.000
_cell.length_c   1.000
_cell.angle_alpha   90.00
_cell.angle_beta   90.00
_cell.angle_gamma   90.00
#
_symmetry.space_group_name_H-M   'P 1'
#
loop_
_entity.id
_entity.type
_entity.pdbx_description
1 polymer ?
#
loop_
_entity_poly.entity_id
_entity_poly.type
_entity_poly.pdbx_seq_one_letter_code
_entity_poly.pdbx_strand_id
1 'polypeptide(L)'
;MKTKSLLIAGLCMAASVANAQTEAKTYDFTKFTQEQIAEFEEAVSDGTWGKQENIYKNMTRIGINSHTDKKKVPITVQNIVNYGGKLTNKEGKEFTCVKGLLFGIYLDEKKQFKAHYPSKKTHLGNIWFVCTPKKTNAIRLNGNNFAIVIPNLKKGMQVSVSYRAGNGKDEEFLSGYNFDSGNTFVQHPGEGKKTHVAEGKVAEDGAAWIVTTNGGAFIYDITIKDKDGNVITTGINNITQATQDNRVYDLNGRYVGNDINALQSGLYIQNGKKIIK
;
A
#
# COMPACT_ATOMS: atom_id res chain seq x y z
N MET A 1 -38.37 44.82 45.45
CA MET A 1 -36.99 44.71 44.91
C MET A 1 -36.53 43.26 44.99
N LYS A 2 -35.93 42.78 43.88
CA LYS A 2 -35.07 41.59 43.63
C LYS A 2 -34.75 40.71 44.86
N THR A 3 -34.72 39.38 44.82
CA THR A 3 -33.98 38.55 43.85
C THR A 3 -34.43 37.08 43.96
N LYS A 4 -34.58 36.38 42.81
CA LYS A 4 -34.78 34.92 42.73
C LYS A 4 -33.43 34.22 42.95
N SER A 5 -33.38 33.22 43.83
CA SER A 5 -32.29 32.23 43.86
C SER A 5 -32.80 30.88 43.34
N LEU A 6 -32.13 30.44 42.29
CA LEU A 6 -32.35 29.22 41.53
C LEU A 6 -31.56 28.09 42.22
N LEU A 7 -32.22 27.06 42.74
CA LEU A 7 -31.56 25.82 43.18
C LEU A 7 -31.39 24.90 41.97
N ILE A 8 -30.13 24.70 41.57
CA ILE A 8 -29.70 23.81 40.49
C ILE A 8 -29.70 22.37 41.04
N ALA A 9 -30.49 21.50 40.42
CA ALA A 9 -30.47 20.07 40.64
C ALA A 9 -29.15 19.49 40.10
N GLY A 10 -28.41 18.77 40.95
CA GLY A 10 -27.23 18.02 40.56
C GLY A 10 -27.62 16.80 39.72
N LEU A 11 -27.29 16.83 38.44
CA LEU A 11 -27.24 15.63 37.59
C LEU A 11 -25.91 14.92 37.87
N CYS A 12 -25.96 13.74 38.48
CA CYS A 12 -24.84 12.79 38.47
C CYS A 12 -24.61 12.34 37.02
N MET A 13 -23.53 12.81 36.39
CA MET A 13 -23.04 12.19 35.15
C MET A 13 -22.34 10.88 35.52
N ALA A 14 -22.96 9.76 35.19
CA ALA A 14 -22.28 8.49 35.10
C ALA A 14 -21.28 8.57 33.93
N ALA A 15 -19.99 8.66 34.25
CA ALA A 15 -18.94 8.49 33.25
C ALA A 15 -18.95 7.03 32.79
N SER A 16 -19.56 6.75 31.64
CA SER A 16 -19.35 5.49 30.94
C SER A 16 -17.90 5.46 30.49
N VAL A 17 -17.08 4.64 31.15
CA VAL A 17 -15.79 4.19 30.62
C VAL A 17 -16.06 3.41 29.34
N ALA A 18 -16.03 4.10 28.21
CA ALA A 18 -15.94 3.46 26.91
C ALA A 18 -14.62 2.69 26.90
N ASN A 19 -14.73 1.36 26.97
CA ASN A 19 -13.60 0.48 26.73
C ASN A 19 -13.12 0.82 25.32
N ALA A 20 -11.94 1.44 25.19
CA ALA A 20 -11.36 1.78 23.90
C ALA A 20 -11.03 0.47 23.19
N GLN A 21 -11.99 -0.06 22.44
CA GLN A 21 -11.77 -1.15 21.53
C GLN A 21 -10.76 -0.63 20.50
N THR A 22 -9.53 -1.14 20.55
CA THR A 22 -8.49 -0.83 19.57
C THR A 22 -9.10 -1.01 18.19
N GLU A 23 -9.21 0.06 17.40
CA GLU A 23 -9.80 -0.02 16.06
C GLU A 23 -9.05 -1.10 15.26
N ALA A 24 -9.82 -1.96 14.58
CA ALA A 24 -9.24 -2.96 13.69
C ALA A 24 -8.44 -2.24 12.59
N LYS A 25 -7.32 -2.83 12.18
CA LYS A 25 -6.44 -2.29 11.14
C LYS A 25 -6.45 -3.23 9.93
N THR A 26 -6.33 -2.68 8.72
CA THR A 26 -6.20 -3.49 7.50
C THR A 26 -4.81 -4.11 7.40
N TYR A 27 -3.79 -3.31 7.72
CA TYR A 27 -2.39 -3.72 7.80
C TYR A 27 -1.81 -3.18 9.11
N ASP A 28 -1.45 -4.07 10.04
CA ASP A 28 -0.79 -3.71 11.30
C ASP A 28 0.67 -4.16 11.27
N PHE A 29 1.59 -3.20 11.13
CA PHE A 29 3.03 -3.47 11.14
C PHE A 29 3.67 -3.30 12.52
N THR A 30 2.88 -2.91 13.53
CA THR A 30 3.37 -2.78 14.91
C THR A 30 3.58 -4.13 15.58
N LYS A 31 3.00 -5.19 15.00
CA LYS A 31 3.04 -6.57 15.49
C LYS A 31 3.20 -7.51 14.30
N PHE A 32 4.37 -8.13 14.19
CA PHE A 32 4.56 -9.23 13.25
C PHE A 32 4.38 -10.55 13.99
N THR A 33 3.58 -11.47 13.43
CA THR A 33 3.41 -12.80 14.01
C THR A 33 4.66 -13.65 13.80
N GLN A 34 4.76 -14.78 14.50
CA GLN A 34 5.88 -15.71 14.33
C GLN A 34 5.92 -16.28 12.91
N GLU A 35 4.76 -16.53 12.31
CA GLU A 35 4.63 -17.01 10.93
C GLU A 35 5.13 -15.96 9.94
N GLN A 36 4.77 -14.68 10.13
CA GLN A 36 5.26 -13.59 9.29
C GLN A 36 6.77 -13.40 9.41
N ILE A 37 7.32 -13.53 10.63
CA ILE A 37 8.77 -13.50 10.82
C ILE A 37 9.43 -14.70 10.12
N ALA A 38 8.83 -15.89 10.19
CA ALA A 38 9.34 -17.07 9.47
C ALA A 38 9.34 -16.86 7.95
N GLU A 39 8.33 -16.19 7.37
CA GLU A 39 8.35 -15.81 5.95
C GLU A 39 9.56 -14.91 5.62
N PHE A 40 9.89 -13.96 6.50
CA PHE A 40 11.06 -13.10 6.28
C PHE A 40 12.38 -13.87 6.36
N GLU A 41 12.51 -14.79 7.32
CA GLU A 41 13.72 -15.63 7.49
C GLU A 41 13.91 -16.62 6.33
N GLU A 42 12.81 -17.14 5.78
CA GLU A 42 12.83 -17.95 4.56
C GLU A 42 13.39 -17.14 3.38
N ALA A 43 12.90 -15.91 3.20
CA ALA A 43 13.38 -15.01 2.16
C ALA A 43 14.82 -14.51 2.38
N VAL A 44 15.32 -14.54 3.62
CA VAL A 44 16.74 -14.33 3.91
C VAL A 44 17.56 -15.53 3.45
N SER A 45 17.07 -16.74 3.74
CA SER A 45 17.72 -18.00 3.38
C SER A 45 17.78 -18.22 1.86
N ASP A 46 16.77 -17.75 1.12
CA ASP A 46 16.75 -17.84 -0.35
C ASP A 46 17.53 -16.71 -1.08
N GLY A 47 18.03 -15.73 -0.33
CA GLY A 47 18.85 -14.62 -0.81
C GLY A 47 18.08 -13.45 -1.44
N THR A 48 16.74 -13.44 -1.39
CA THR A 48 15.95 -12.30 -1.88
C THR A 48 15.86 -11.15 -0.88
N TRP A 49 16.10 -11.43 0.40
CA TRP A 49 16.16 -10.48 1.50
C TRP A 49 17.45 -10.64 2.30
N GLY A 50 17.85 -9.56 2.96
CA GLY A 50 19.02 -9.53 3.84
C GLY A 50 18.62 -9.16 5.24
N LYS A 51 19.34 -9.67 6.23
CA LYS A 51 19.09 -9.37 7.64
C LYS A 51 20.26 -8.62 8.26
N GLN A 52 19.96 -7.54 8.97
CA GLN A 52 20.89 -6.82 9.83
C GLN A 52 20.24 -6.62 11.20
N GLU A 53 20.76 -7.30 12.21
CA GLU A 53 20.11 -7.42 13.52
C GLU A 53 18.66 -7.91 13.37
N ASN A 54 17.68 -7.08 13.74
CA ASN A 54 16.26 -7.36 13.65
C ASN A 54 15.59 -6.58 12.50
N ILE A 55 16.34 -6.28 11.45
CA ILE A 55 15.84 -5.53 10.27
C ILE A 55 16.06 -6.38 9.03
N TYR A 56 14.95 -6.71 8.36
CA TYR A 56 14.94 -7.42 7.08
C TYR A 56 14.84 -6.40 5.96
N LYS A 57 15.71 -6.50 4.95
CA LYS A 57 15.86 -5.49 3.90
C LYS A 57 15.77 -6.17 2.55
N ASN A 58 15.02 -5.60 1.62
CA ASN A 58 14.92 -6.16 0.28
C ASN A 58 16.32 -6.23 -0.38
N MET A 59 16.65 -7.32 -1.06
CA MET A 59 17.89 -7.47 -1.84
C MET A 59 17.62 -7.66 -3.33
N THR A 60 16.35 -7.59 -3.72
CA THR A 60 15.91 -7.67 -5.11
C THR A 60 15.31 -6.35 -5.58
N ARG A 61 15.24 -6.22 -6.91
CA ARG A 61 14.53 -5.13 -7.56
C ARG A 61 13.04 -5.19 -7.22
N ILE A 62 12.45 -4.05 -6.91
CA ILE A 62 11.01 -3.91 -6.65
C ILE A 62 10.40 -2.96 -7.68
N GLY A 63 9.40 -3.46 -8.42
CA GLY A 63 8.62 -2.69 -9.38
C GLY A 63 9.25 -2.57 -10.77
N ILE A 64 8.62 -1.76 -11.62
CA ILE A 64 8.95 -1.57 -13.04
C ILE A 64 8.92 -0.09 -13.39
N ASN A 65 9.83 0.33 -14.26
CA ASN A 65 9.85 1.71 -14.75
C ASN A 65 8.67 1.96 -15.70
N SER A 66 7.86 2.98 -15.44
CA SER A 66 6.83 3.46 -16.37
C SER A 66 7.39 4.26 -17.54
N HIS A 67 8.64 4.71 -17.37
CA HIS A 67 9.42 5.40 -18.38
C HIS A 67 10.64 4.54 -18.76
N THR A 68 10.73 4.21 -20.04
CA THR A 68 11.95 3.74 -20.70
C THR A 68 12.22 4.63 -21.92
N ASP A 69 13.42 4.53 -22.50
CA ASP A 69 13.76 5.29 -23.72
C ASP A 69 12.76 5.07 -24.86
N LYS A 70 12.04 3.94 -24.85
CA LYS A 70 11.08 3.54 -25.89
C LYS A 70 9.61 3.81 -25.52
N LYS A 71 9.29 4.04 -24.23
CA LYS A 71 7.91 4.18 -23.77
C LYS A 71 7.84 5.09 -22.55
N LYS A 72 7.10 6.19 -22.68
CA LYS A 72 6.90 7.19 -21.62
C LYS A 72 5.43 7.19 -21.21
N VAL A 73 5.07 6.39 -20.21
CA VAL A 73 3.70 6.35 -19.71
C VAL A 73 3.59 7.24 -18.46
N PRO A 74 2.79 8.33 -18.51
CA PRO A 74 2.47 9.08 -17.31
C PRO A 74 1.59 8.23 -16.39
N ILE A 75 1.88 8.31 -15.09
CA ILE A 75 1.16 7.57 -14.07
C ILE A 75 -0.21 8.20 -13.81
N THR A 76 -1.24 7.34 -13.82
CA THR A 76 -2.62 7.65 -13.44
C THR A 76 -3.06 6.73 -12.32
N VAL A 77 -4.21 7.03 -11.73
CA VAL A 77 -4.80 6.23 -10.66
C VAL A 77 -5.17 4.81 -11.12
N GLN A 78 -5.39 4.59 -12.42
CA GLN A 78 -5.67 3.27 -12.98
C GLN A 78 -4.41 2.48 -13.32
N ASN A 79 -3.34 3.13 -13.78
CA ASN A 79 -2.21 2.39 -14.36
C ASN A 79 -1.03 2.14 -13.40
N ILE A 80 -0.96 2.85 -12.27
CA ILE A 80 0.18 2.76 -11.33
C ILE A 80 0.39 1.33 -10.82
N VAL A 81 -0.68 0.55 -10.69
CA VAL A 81 -0.68 -0.84 -10.24
C VAL A 81 0.12 -1.77 -11.16
N ASN A 82 0.33 -1.38 -12.42
CA ASN A 82 1.14 -2.16 -13.38
C ASN A 82 2.65 -1.97 -13.18
N TYR A 83 3.04 -1.01 -12.34
CA TYR A 83 4.44 -0.61 -12.13
C TYR A 83 4.93 -0.88 -10.71
N GLY A 84 4.04 -0.86 -9.72
CA GLY A 84 4.37 -1.26 -8.36
C GLY A 84 4.81 -2.72 -8.27
N GLY A 85 5.81 -2.99 -7.43
CA GLY A 85 6.31 -4.34 -7.17
C GLY A 85 5.74 -4.91 -5.86
N LYS A 86 5.48 -6.21 -5.85
CA LYS A 86 5.18 -6.96 -4.64
C LYS A 86 6.44 -7.20 -3.82
N LEU A 87 6.28 -7.36 -2.51
CA LEU A 87 7.34 -7.84 -1.63
C LEU A 87 7.19 -9.37 -1.51
N THR A 88 8.14 -10.10 -2.09
CA THR A 88 8.07 -11.56 -2.20
C THR A 88 9.37 -12.23 -1.81
N ASN A 89 9.30 -13.54 -1.58
CA ASN A 89 10.45 -14.45 -1.60
C ASN A 89 10.86 -14.79 -3.05
N LYS A 90 11.82 -15.72 -3.21
CA LYS A 90 12.35 -16.17 -4.52
C LYS A 90 11.31 -16.87 -5.39
N GLU A 91 10.34 -17.54 -4.79
CA GLU A 91 9.26 -18.23 -5.50
C GLU A 91 8.15 -17.26 -5.96
N GLY A 92 8.25 -15.98 -5.59
CA GLY A 92 7.21 -14.99 -5.87
C GLY A 92 6.03 -15.06 -4.89
N LYS A 93 6.16 -15.80 -3.77
CA LYS A 93 5.19 -15.79 -2.68
C LYS A 93 5.25 -14.44 -1.97
N GLU A 94 4.13 -13.74 -1.95
CA GLU A 94 3.98 -12.43 -1.32
C GLU A 94 3.86 -12.56 0.19
N PHE A 95 4.55 -11.68 0.92
CA PHE A 95 4.49 -11.67 2.38
C PHE A 95 3.09 -11.32 2.86
N THR A 96 2.58 -12.11 3.81
CA THR A 96 1.19 -12.01 4.26
C THR A 96 0.87 -10.67 4.90
N CYS A 97 1.84 -10.08 5.62
CA CYS A 97 1.67 -8.79 6.30
C CYS A 97 1.44 -7.60 5.35
N VAL A 98 1.83 -7.70 4.07
CA VAL A 98 1.71 -6.61 3.07
C VAL A 98 0.92 -7.01 1.84
N LYS A 99 0.25 -8.17 1.90
CA LYS A 99 -0.38 -8.77 0.73
C LYS A 99 -1.39 -7.80 0.08
N GLY A 100 -1.21 -7.60 -1.23
CA GLY A 100 -2.01 -6.70 -2.05
C GLY A 100 -1.45 -5.28 -2.15
N LEU A 101 -0.48 -4.90 -1.31
CA LEU A 101 0.21 -3.62 -1.45
C LEU A 101 1.32 -3.72 -2.50
N LEU A 102 1.56 -2.63 -3.22
CA LEU A 102 2.65 -2.55 -4.19
C LEU A 102 3.61 -1.42 -3.81
N PHE A 103 4.88 -1.59 -4.15
CA PHE A 103 5.97 -0.73 -3.70
C PHE A 103 6.86 -0.28 -4.85
N GLY A 104 7.59 0.82 -4.65
CA GLY A 104 8.59 1.31 -5.59
C GLY A 104 8.89 2.78 -5.36
N ILE A 105 9.22 3.51 -6.43
CA ILE A 105 9.56 4.94 -6.36
C ILE A 105 8.59 5.73 -7.25
N TYR A 106 7.91 6.71 -6.68
CA TYR A 106 7.04 7.63 -7.42
C TYR A 106 7.65 9.02 -7.50
N LEU A 107 7.72 9.58 -8.70
CA LEU A 107 8.21 10.93 -8.95
C LEU A 107 7.04 11.79 -9.45
N ASP A 108 6.46 12.57 -8.54
CA ASP A 108 5.26 13.34 -8.82
C ASP A 108 5.44 14.39 -9.91
N GLU A 109 6.50 15.18 -9.81
CA GLU A 109 6.88 16.23 -10.76
C GLU A 109 6.90 15.72 -12.21
N LYS A 110 7.23 14.43 -12.38
CA LYS A 110 7.40 13.78 -13.68
C LYS A 110 6.26 12.82 -14.00
N LYS A 111 5.31 12.62 -13.07
CA LYS A 111 4.27 11.59 -13.08
C LYS A 111 4.84 10.23 -13.51
N GLN A 112 5.92 9.79 -12.88
CA GLN A 112 6.65 8.57 -13.23
C GLN A 112 6.71 7.59 -12.07
N PHE A 113 6.64 6.30 -12.40
CA PHE A 113 7.00 5.24 -11.47
C PHE A 113 8.34 4.64 -11.88
N LYS A 114 9.21 4.42 -10.90
CA LYS A 114 10.51 3.78 -11.09
C LYS A 114 10.62 2.56 -10.19
N ALA A 115 11.28 1.55 -10.74
CA ALA A 115 11.71 0.41 -9.96
C ALA A 115 12.74 0.86 -8.92
N HIS A 116 12.62 0.33 -7.71
CA HIS A 116 13.67 0.42 -6.72
C HIS A 116 14.70 -0.68 -6.97
N TYR A 117 15.98 -0.31 -6.97
CA TYR A 117 17.11 -1.24 -7.06
C TYR A 117 17.92 -1.19 -5.75
N PRO A 118 18.35 -2.36 -5.23
CA PRO A 118 19.29 -2.42 -4.13
C PRO A 118 20.61 -1.71 -4.45
N SER A 119 21.31 -1.26 -3.42
CA SER A 119 22.63 -0.66 -3.57
C SER A 119 23.62 -1.64 -4.20
N LYS A 120 24.35 -1.22 -5.24
CA LYS A 120 25.41 -2.03 -5.87
C LYS A 120 26.55 -2.39 -4.91
N LYS A 121 26.76 -1.59 -3.85
CA LYS A 121 27.87 -1.78 -2.90
C LYS A 121 27.53 -2.75 -1.77
N THR A 122 26.30 -2.68 -1.27
CA THR A 122 25.89 -3.47 -0.08
C THR A 122 24.91 -4.59 -0.43
N HIS A 123 24.36 -4.59 -1.64
CA HIS A 123 23.26 -5.44 -2.09
C HIS A 123 21.95 -5.29 -1.29
N LEU A 124 21.89 -4.29 -0.39
CA LEU A 124 20.70 -3.98 0.41
C LEU A 124 19.90 -2.84 -0.22
N GLY A 125 18.59 -2.99 -0.22
CA GLY A 125 17.63 -1.98 -0.61
C GLY A 125 17.13 -1.13 0.55
N ASN A 126 16.12 -0.33 0.27
CA ASN A 126 15.59 0.72 1.16
C ASN A 126 14.14 0.47 1.59
N ILE A 127 13.58 -0.73 1.35
CA ILE A 127 12.30 -1.15 1.93
C ILE A 127 12.60 -2.20 2.99
N TRP A 128 12.29 -1.89 4.24
CA TRP A 128 12.69 -2.71 5.38
C TRP A 128 11.50 -3.13 6.23
N PHE A 129 11.51 -4.37 6.69
CA PHE A 129 10.73 -4.79 7.86
C PHE A 129 11.58 -4.59 9.10
N VAL A 130 11.16 -3.71 10.00
CA VAL A 130 11.83 -3.41 11.26
C VAL A 130 11.12 -4.19 12.37
N CYS A 131 11.79 -5.19 12.94
CA CYS A 131 11.24 -6.14 13.91
C CYS A 131 11.97 -6.05 15.26
N THR A 132 12.12 -4.86 15.83
CA THR A 132 13.03 -4.64 16.97
C THR A 132 12.32 -4.78 18.33
N PRO A 133 12.97 -5.38 19.35
CA PRO A 133 12.41 -5.43 20.70
C PRO A 133 12.45 -4.07 21.43
N LYS A 134 13.25 -3.10 20.95
CA LYS A 134 13.50 -1.83 21.63
C LYS A 134 12.62 -0.67 21.14
N LYS A 135 11.89 -0.86 20.05
CA LYS A 135 11.03 0.15 19.42
C LYS A 135 9.81 -0.55 18.81
N THR A 136 8.78 0.21 18.46
CA THR A 136 7.65 -0.33 17.71
C THR A 136 8.11 -0.88 16.36
N ASN A 137 7.62 -2.07 16.00
CA ASN A 137 7.82 -2.62 14.67
C ASN A 137 7.20 -1.71 13.61
N ALA A 138 7.72 -1.78 12.39
CA ALA A 138 7.24 -0.97 11.28
C ALA A 138 7.71 -1.53 9.94
N ILE A 139 7.06 -1.09 8.86
CA ILE A 139 7.70 -1.04 7.56
C ILE A 139 8.43 0.29 7.46
N ARG A 140 9.73 0.27 7.17
CA ARG A 140 10.49 1.49 6.90
C ARG A 140 10.71 1.66 5.41
N LEU A 141 10.27 2.80 4.91
CA LEU A 141 10.63 3.32 3.61
C LEU A 141 11.85 4.22 3.81
N ASN A 142 13.05 3.67 3.61
CA ASN A 142 14.31 4.32 3.95
C ASN A 142 14.86 5.20 2.81
N GLY A 143 14.12 6.24 2.46
CA GLY A 143 14.57 7.23 1.48
C GLY A 143 13.42 8.07 0.96
N ASN A 144 13.74 9.06 0.14
CA ASN A 144 12.76 9.93 -0.50
C ASN A 144 12.05 9.22 -1.66
N ASN A 145 10.83 9.63 -1.96
CA ASN A 145 10.00 9.20 -3.08
C ASN A 145 9.59 7.72 -3.07
N PHE A 146 9.74 7.02 -1.94
CA PHE A 146 9.28 5.63 -1.82
C PHE A 146 7.77 5.60 -1.69
N ALA A 147 7.12 4.79 -2.52
CA ALA A 147 5.68 4.70 -2.60
C ALA A 147 5.15 3.39 -2.00
N ILE A 148 4.01 3.48 -1.32
CA ILE A 148 3.10 2.36 -1.07
C ILE A 148 1.83 2.64 -1.88
N VAL A 149 1.52 1.75 -2.80
CA VAL A 149 0.35 1.80 -3.67
C VAL A 149 -0.69 0.83 -3.14
N ILE A 150 -1.88 1.36 -2.93
CA ILE A 150 -3.06 0.64 -2.45
C ILE A 150 -4.00 0.49 -3.66
N PRO A 151 -4.05 -0.70 -4.30
CA PRO A 151 -4.80 -0.88 -5.54
C PRO A 151 -6.32 -0.98 -5.31
N ASN A 152 -7.09 -0.83 -6.38
CA ASN A 152 -8.51 -1.19 -6.46
C ASN A 152 -9.42 -0.54 -5.40
N LEU A 153 -9.13 0.69 -4.99
CA LEU A 153 -10.01 1.47 -4.12
C LEU A 153 -11.16 2.07 -4.92
N LYS A 154 -12.26 2.33 -4.22
CA LYS A 154 -13.43 3.03 -4.74
C LYS A 154 -13.48 4.46 -4.21
N LYS A 155 -13.97 5.36 -5.04
CA LYS A 155 -14.22 6.74 -4.64
C LYS A 155 -15.03 6.78 -3.35
N GLY A 156 -14.58 7.59 -2.41
CA GLY A 156 -15.24 7.79 -1.13
C GLY A 156 -14.81 6.84 -0.01
N MET A 157 -14.01 5.81 -0.29
CA MET A 157 -13.31 5.05 0.75
C MET A 157 -12.31 5.95 1.49
N GLN A 158 -11.96 5.60 2.72
CA GLN A 158 -10.96 6.34 3.51
C GLN A 158 -9.70 5.49 3.70
N VAL A 159 -8.54 6.13 3.58
CA VAL A 159 -7.24 5.55 3.94
C VAL A 159 -6.67 6.38 5.09
N SER A 160 -6.26 5.70 6.15
CA SER A 160 -5.58 6.27 7.31
C SER A 160 -4.23 5.56 7.49
N VAL A 161 -3.17 6.32 7.74
CA VAL A 161 -1.80 5.81 7.85
C VAL A 161 -1.15 6.39 9.09
N SER A 162 -0.80 5.50 10.02
CA SER A 162 0.02 5.85 11.18
C SER A 162 1.50 5.77 10.82
N TYR A 163 2.24 6.86 11.00
CA TYR A 163 3.65 6.93 10.61
C TYR A 163 4.47 7.90 11.45
N ARG A 164 5.79 7.86 11.28
CA ARG A 164 6.73 8.86 11.82
C ARG A 164 7.86 9.10 10.83
N ALA A 165 8.40 10.32 10.81
CA ALA A 165 9.60 10.64 10.04
C ALA A 165 10.78 9.71 10.38
N GLY A 166 11.57 9.38 9.36
CA GLY A 166 12.70 8.45 9.48
C GLY A 166 13.82 8.97 10.39
N ASN A 167 14.14 10.26 10.26
CA ASN A 167 15.17 10.94 11.05
C ASN A 167 14.58 11.92 12.07
N GLY A 168 13.25 11.98 12.19
CA GLY A 168 12.58 12.88 13.11
C GLY A 168 12.63 14.35 12.69
N LYS A 169 12.83 14.62 11.39
CA LYS A 169 12.81 15.97 10.81
C LYS A 169 11.41 16.32 10.35
N ASP A 170 11.06 17.60 10.42
CA ASP A 170 9.70 18.06 10.13
C ASP A 170 9.39 18.07 8.63
N GLU A 171 10.41 18.23 7.80
CA GLU A 171 10.30 18.20 6.34
C GLU A 171 10.10 16.78 5.81
N GLU A 172 10.32 15.76 6.64
CA GLU A 172 10.12 14.35 6.32
C GLU A 172 8.67 13.94 6.64
N PHE A 173 7.84 13.85 5.62
CA PHE A 173 6.42 13.50 5.77
C PHE A 173 5.95 12.56 4.65
N LEU A 174 4.67 12.16 4.70
CA LEU A 174 4.02 11.43 3.62
C LEU A 174 3.16 12.36 2.78
N SER A 175 3.38 12.36 1.46
CA SER A 175 2.48 12.94 0.49
C SER A 175 1.47 11.89 0.02
N GLY A 176 0.21 12.26 -0.16
CA GLY A 176 -0.88 11.38 -0.59
C GLY A 176 -1.39 11.72 -1.99
N TYR A 177 -1.77 10.70 -2.75
CA TYR A 177 -2.26 10.83 -4.13
C TYR A 177 -3.54 10.03 -4.36
N ASN A 178 -4.42 10.58 -5.21
CA ASN A 178 -5.81 10.17 -5.38
C ASN A 178 -6.64 10.31 -4.09
N PHE A 179 -6.37 11.37 -3.32
CA PHE A 179 -7.19 11.78 -2.20
C PHE A 179 -7.83 13.14 -2.49
N ASP A 180 -8.95 13.41 -1.83
CA ASP A 180 -9.59 14.71 -1.86
C ASP A 180 -8.67 15.82 -1.29
N SER A 181 -8.99 17.07 -1.59
CA SER A 181 -8.17 18.22 -1.18
C SER A 181 -8.10 18.42 0.33
N GLY A 182 -8.96 17.76 1.11
CA GLY A 182 -9.01 17.85 2.57
C GLY A 182 -8.13 16.82 3.30
N ASN A 183 -7.36 16.01 2.58
CA ASN A 183 -6.48 15.02 3.16
C ASN A 183 -5.36 15.65 4.03
N THR A 184 -4.85 14.88 4.98
CA THR A 184 -3.81 15.32 5.94
C THR A 184 -2.44 14.71 5.65
N PHE A 185 -2.19 14.24 4.43
CA PHE A 185 -0.86 13.82 3.97
C PHE A 185 -0.01 15.03 3.59
N VAL A 186 0.38 15.80 4.61
CA VAL A 186 1.09 17.08 4.49
C VAL A 186 2.25 17.16 5.48
N GLN A 187 3.07 18.21 5.34
CA GLN A 187 4.13 18.49 6.31
C GLN A 187 3.55 18.84 7.68
N HIS A 188 4.21 18.39 8.76
CA HIS A 188 3.88 18.71 10.15
C HIS A 188 5.03 19.48 10.83
N PRO A 189 5.10 20.82 10.71
CA PRO A 189 6.15 21.62 11.33
C PRO A 189 6.23 21.43 12.85
N GLY A 190 7.44 21.23 13.38
CA GLY A 190 7.72 21.02 14.80
C GLY A 190 7.45 19.61 15.33
N GLU A 191 7.01 18.66 14.49
CA GLU A 191 6.49 17.38 14.94
C GLU A 191 7.15 16.14 14.33
N GLY A 192 8.29 16.25 13.65
CA GLY A 192 8.92 15.13 12.93
C GLY A 192 9.23 13.91 13.82
N LYS A 193 9.49 14.12 15.12
CA LYS A 193 9.74 13.02 16.08
C LYS A 193 8.47 12.34 16.60
N LYS A 194 7.29 12.91 16.38
CA LYS A 194 6.00 12.36 16.84
C LYS A 194 5.45 11.35 15.84
N THR A 195 4.63 10.43 16.35
CA THR A 195 3.78 9.61 15.49
C THR A 195 2.59 10.44 15.03
N HIS A 196 2.29 10.35 13.75
CA HIS A 196 1.22 11.04 13.04
C HIS A 196 0.22 10.05 12.50
N VAL A 197 -1.03 10.48 12.38
CA VAL A 197 -2.03 9.77 11.59
C VAL A 197 -2.42 10.71 10.45
N ALA A 198 -2.07 10.31 9.22
CA ALA A 198 -2.48 11.03 8.02
C ALA A 198 -3.63 10.27 7.35
N GLU A 199 -4.63 11.01 6.89
CA GLU A 199 -5.87 10.46 6.37
C GLU A 199 -6.26 11.15 5.07
N GLY A 200 -6.94 10.40 4.20
CA GLY A 200 -7.49 10.94 2.97
C GLY A 200 -8.67 10.12 2.49
N LYS A 201 -9.67 10.79 1.92
CA LYS A 201 -10.78 10.13 1.24
C LYS A 201 -10.44 9.97 -0.23
N VAL A 202 -10.61 8.78 -0.77
CA VAL A 202 -10.27 8.44 -2.15
C VAL A 202 -11.10 9.29 -3.12
N ALA A 203 -10.43 10.04 -4.01
CA ALA A 203 -11.08 10.99 -4.90
C ALA A 203 -11.70 10.34 -6.15
N GLU A 204 -11.04 9.31 -6.69
CA GLU A 204 -11.43 8.59 -7.90
C GLU A 204 -11.28 7.07 -7.73
N ASP A 205 -12.10 6.31 -8.47
CA ASP A 205 -11.96 4.86 -8.56
C ASP A 205 -10.58 4.47 -9.14
N GLY A 206 -9.86 3.60 -8.44
CA GLY A 206 -8.53 3.18 -8.82
C GLY A 206 -7.61 3.03 -7.61
N ALA A 207 -6.31 3.09 -7.83
CA ALA A 207 -5.34 3.07 -6.76
C ALA A 207 -5.25 4.44 -6.06
N ALA A 208 -5.00 4.42 -4.76
CA ALA A 208 -4.41 5.55 -4.04
C ALA A 208 -3.00 5.18 -3.60
N TRP A 209 -2.13 6.15 -3.41
CA TRP A 209 -0.78 5.86 -2.95
C TRP A 209 -0.24 6.97 -2.06
N ILE A 210 0.65 6.55 -1.17
CA ILE A 210 1.40 7.43 -0.27
C ILE A 210 2.87 7.39 -0.64
N VAL A 211 3.56 8.51 -0.48
CA VAL A 211 4.94 8.68 -0.92
C VAL A 211 5.74 9.41 0.14
N THR A 212 6.90 8.89 0.51
CA THR A 212 7.82 9.60 1.40
C THR A 212 8.36 10.87 0.74
N THR A 213 8.42 11.96 1.50
CA THR A 213 8.87 13.28 1.03
C THR A 213 10.05 13.76 1.87
N ASN A 214 11.09 14.29 1.23
CA ASN A 214 12.35 14.79 1.81
C ASN A 214 13.14 13.84 2.74
N GLY A 215 12.78 12.56 2.79
CA GLY A 215 13.47 11.55 3.58
C GLY A 215 12.63 10.30 3.72
N GLY A 216 12.98 9.45 4.69
CA GLY A 216 12.27 8.20 4.92
C GLY A 216 11.14 8.32 5.94
N ALA A 217 10.37 7.26 6.10
CA ALA A 217 9.33 7.16 7.13
C ALA A 217 9.25 5.73 7.70
N PHE A 218 8.88 5.65 8.97
CA PHE A 218 8.39 4.41 9.59
C PHE A 218 6.87 4.39 9.46
N ILE A 219 6.34 3.36 8.80
CA ILE A 219 4.91 3.11 8.64
C ILE A 219 4.52 2.06 9.67
N TYR A 220 3.62 2.43 10.58
CA TYR A 220 3.17 1.57 11.67
C TYR A 220 1.93 0.77 11.30
N ASP A 221 0.99 1.39 10.60
CA ASP A 221 -0.21 0.73 10.11
C ASP A 221 -0.86 1.51 8.98
N ILE A 222 -1.73 0.80 8.26
CA ILE A 222 -2.63 1.34 7.25
C ILE A 222 -4.01 0.78 7.56
N THR A 223 -4.99 1.67 7.69
CA THR A 223 -6.39 1.33 7.89
C THR A 223 -7.20 1.82 6.70
N ILE A 224 -7.99 0.93 6.11
CA ILE A 224 -8.86 1.22 4.99
C ILE A 224 -10.30 1.06 5.46
N LYS A 225 -11.10 2.11 5.32
CA LYS A 225 -12.53 2.09 5.63
C LYS A 225 -13.33 2.19 4.35
N ASP A 226 -14.43 1.43 4.26
CA ASP A 226 -15.40 1.59 3.18
C ASP A 226 -16.13 2.95 3.28
N LYS A 227 -17.02 3.23 2.34
CA LYS A 227 -17.79 4.48 2.31
C LYS A 227 -18.71 4.68 3.52
N ASP A 228 -19.02 3.61 4.24
CA ASP A 228 -19.90 3.58 5.40
C ASP A 228 -19.09 3.62 6.71
N GLY A 229 -17.76 3.69 6.62
CA GLY A 229 -16.84 3.79 7.76
C GLY A 229 -16.39 2.46 8.33
N ASN A 230 -16.77 1.32 7.73
CA ASN A 230 -16.38 0.01 8.22
C ASN A 230 -14.95 -0.32 7.80
N VAL A 231 -14.14 -0.82 8.73
CA VAL A 231 -12.77 -1.27 8.44
C VAL A 231 -12.81 -2.51 7.55
N ILE A 232 -12.05 -2.47 6.47
CA ILE A 232 -11.77 -3.62 5.62
C ILE A 232 -10.56 -4.34 6.22
N THR A 233 -10.78 -5.50 6.85
CA THR A 233 -9.76 -6.22 7.64
C THR A 233 -8.95 -7.25 6.87
N THR A 234 -9.37 -7.59 5.65
CA THR A 234 -8.58 -8.43 4.75
C THR A 234 -7.89 -7.52 3.75
N GLY A 235 -6.56 -7.65 3.63
CA GLY A 235 -5.78 -6.97 2.59
C GLY A 235 -6.46 -7.14 1.23
N ILE A 236 -6.40 -6.12 0.37
CA ILE A 236 -7.27 -5.97 -0.81
C ILE A 236 -7.12 -7.17 -1.77
N ASN A 237 -7.90 -8.22 -1.53
CA ASN A 237 -7.93 -9.44 -2.34
C ASN A 237 -8.87 -9.30 -3.53
N ASN A 238 -9.57 -8.17 -3.66
CA ASN A 238 -10.44 -7.90 -4.79
C ASN A 238 -9.65 -7.27 -5.92
N ILE A 239 -8.76 -8.07 -6.52
CA ILE A 239 -8.62 -7.99 -7.97
C ILE A 239 -9.94 -8.58 -8.45
N THR A 240 -10.95 -7.75 -8.72
CA THR A 240 -11.93 -8.16 -9.73
C THR A 240 -11.06 -8.44 -10.94
N GLN A 241 -10.84 -9.72 -11.26
CA GLN A 241 -10.37 -10.09 -12.59
C GLN A 241 -11.25 -9.28 -13.52
N ALA A 242 -10.63 -8.42 -14.35
CA ALA A 242 -11.37 -7.80 -15.43
C ALA A 242 -12.20 -8.91 -16.06
N THR A 243 -13.52 -8.71 -16.13
CA THR A 243 -14.48 -9.69 -16.62
C THR A 243 -13.82 -10.43 -17.76
N GLN A 244 -13.48 -11.71 -17.58
CA GLN A 244 -12.68 -12.43 -18.58
C GLN A 244 -13.43 -12.27 -19.90
N ASP A 245 -12.76 -11.65 -20.88
CA ASP A 245 -13.33 -11.53 -22.20
C ASP A 245 -13.22 -12.91 -22.84
N ASN A 246 -14.21 -13.73 -22.56
CA ASN A 246 -14.26 -15.10 -23.00
C ASN A 246 -14.44 -15.22 -24.52
N ARG A 247 -14.63 -14.10 -25.24
CA ARG A 247 -14.69 -14.07 -26.69
C ARG A 247 -13.41 -14.66 -27.29
N VAL A 248 -13.59 -15.70 -28.08
CA VAL A 248 -12.57 -16.37 -28.87
C VAL A 248 -12.65 -15.85 -30.29
N TYR A 249 -11.50 -15.57 -30.87
CA TYR A 249 -11.35 -15.11 -32.24
C TYR A 249 -10.49 -16.10 -33.02
N ASP A 250 -10.74 -16.24 -34.32
CA ASP A 250 -9.79 -16.90 -35.23
C ASP A 250 -8.58 -15.98 -35.52
N LEU A 251 -7.60 -16.49 -36.28
CA LEU A 251 -6.39 -15.72 -36.63
C LEU A 251 -6.65 -14.50 -37.49
N ASN A 252 -7.80 -14.44 -38.16
CA ASN A 252 -8.23 -13.30 -38.95
C ASN A 252 -8.97 -12.26 -38.08
N GLY A 253 -9.09 -12.50 -36.77
CA GLY A 253 -9.76 -11.61 -35.83
C GLY A 253 -11.28 -11.71 -35.87
N ARG A 254 -11.85 -12.75 -36.48
CA ARG A 254 -13.30 -12.98 -36.49
C ARG A 254 -13.72 -13.70 -35.22
N TYR A 255 -14.76 -13.20 -34.56
CA TYR A 255 -15.35 -13.83 -33.38
C TYR A 255 -15.96 -15.19 -33.72
N VAL A 256 -15.65 -16.21 -32.92
CA VAL A 256 -16.06 -17.62 -33.15
C VAL A 256 -16.76 -18.27 -31.95
N GLY A 257 -16.86 -17.60 -30.80
CA GLY A 257 -17.60 -18.11 -29.65
C GLY A 257 -17.03 -17.62 -28.32
N ASN A 258 -17.59 -18.10 -27.21
CA ASN A 258 -17.15 -17.75 -25.86
C ASN A 258 -16.51 -18.91 -25.09
N ASP A 259 -16.53 -20.12 -25.65
CA ASP A 259 -15.94 -21.30 -25.02
C ASP A 259 -15.02 -21.99 -26.01
N ILE A 260 -13.72 -21.90 -25.75
CA ILE A 260 -12.70 -22.53 -26.58
C ILE A 260 -12.86 -24.06 -26.59
N ASN A 261 -13.38 -24.66 -25.51
CA ASN A 261 -13.60 -26.11 -25.41
C ASN A 261 -14.78 -26.61 -26.26
N ALA A 262 -15.63 -25.72 -26.76
CA ALA A 262 -16.68 -26.05 -27.73
C ALA A 262 -16.26 -25.94 -29.20
N LEU A 263 -15.11 -25.32 -29.51
CA LEU A 263 -14.64 -25.10 -30.89
C LEU A 263 -13.94 -26.32 -31.49
N GLN A 264 -13.81 -26.39 -32.82
CA GLN A 264 -12.99 -27.42 -33.46
C GLN A 264 -11.50 -27.21 -33.16
N SER A 265 -10.67 -28.25 -33.32
CA SER A 265 -9.20 -28.12 -33.17
C SER A 265 -8.65 -27.05 -34.12
N GLY A 266 -7.70 -26.26 -33.64
CA GLY A 266 -7.20 -25.10 -34.37
C GLY A 266 -6.46 -24.08 -33.50
N LEU A 267 -5.98 -23.02 -34.14
CA LEU A 267 -5.30 -21.91 -33.47
C LEU A 267 -6.25 -20.72 -33.31
N TYR A 268 -6.39 -20.26 -32.07
CA TYR A 268 -7.33 -19.21 -31.70
C TYR A 268 -6.66 -18.09 -30.92
N ILE A 269 -7.33 -16.95 -30.81
CA ILE A 269 -6.97 -15.82 -29.95
C ILE A 269 -8.04 -15.68 -28.88
N GLN A 270 -7.67 -15.77 -27.61
CA GLN A 270 -8.56 -15.47 -26.48
C GLN A 270 -7.77 -14.67 -25.45
N ASN A 271 -8.36 -13.59 -24.91
CA ASN A 271 -7.68 -12.70 -23.96
C ASN A 271 -6.30 -12.19 -24.46
N GLY A 272 -6.18 -11.90 -25.76
CA GLY A 272 -4.94 -11.41 -26.38
C GLY A 272 -3.81 -12.44 -26.46
N LYS A 273 -4.08 -13.72 -26.15
CA LYS A 273 -3.13 -14.82 -26.25
C LYS A 273 -3.53 -15.79 -27.35
N LYS A 274 -2.52 -16.36 -28.02
CA LYS A 274 -2.71 -17.47 -28.97
C LYS A 274 -2.88 -18.78 -28.20
N ILE A 275 -3.89 -19.57 -28.54
CA ILE A 275 -4.21 -20.86 -27.91
C ILE A 275 -4.35 -21.90 -29.02
N ILE A 276 -3.65 -23.03 -28.88
CA ILE A 276 -3.82 -24.20 -29.73
C ILE A 276 -4.81 -25.14 -29.03
N LYS A 277 -5.83 -25.56 -29.76
CA LYS A 277 -6.77 -26.60 -29.34
C LYS A 277 -6.61 -27.85 -30.18
#